data_AF-A0A0Q7TIP8-F1
#
_entry.id   AF-A0A0Q7TIP8-F1
#
_cell.length_a   1.000
_cell.length_b   1.000
_cell.length_c   1.000
_cell.angle_alpha   90.00
_cell.angle_beta   90.00
_cell.angle_gamma   90.00
#
_symmetry.space_group_name_H-M   'P 1'
#
loop_
_entity.id
_entity.type
_entity.pdbx_description
1 polymer ?
#
loop_
_entity_poly.entity_id
_entity_poly.type
_entity_poly.pdbx_seq_one_letter_code
_entity_poly.pdbx_strand_id
1 'polypeptide(L)'
;MGGARRTVMLKERRSAAEAVAEALFAAEKAIDAAIASTAALTTLMPASREAANLSVMVGQDALISAIETMRALGVARQNILETHQGLSKAQHDIGLSAVSFGGGGKKPPPSLIGSLRAVPTTREVA
;
A
#
# COMPACT_ATOMS: atom_id res chain seq x y z
N MET A 1 -23.85 -37.52 10.43
CA MET A 1 -22.44 -37.33 9.99
C MET A 1 -22.18 -36.08 9.12
N GLY A 2 -23.18 -35.34 8.62
CA GLY A 2 -22.95 -34.19 7.72
C GLY A 2 -22.63 -32.82 8.36
N GLY A 3 -22.67 -32.70 9.70
CA GLY A 3 -22.39 -31.44 10.41
C GLY A 3 -20.90 -31.14 10.55
N ALA A 4 -20.15 -32.08 11.10
CA ALA A 4 -18.71 -31.93 11.37
C ALA A 4 -17.89 -31.65 10.09
N ARG A 5 -18.18 -32.37 8.99
CA ARG A 5 -17.47 -32.20 7.72
C ARG A 5 -17.69 -30.80 7.09
N ARG A 6 -18.86 -30.19 7.29
CA ARG A 6 -19.14 -28.81 6.84
C ARG A 6 -18.38 -27.76 7.67
N THR A 7 -18.30 -27.94 8.97
CA THR A 7 -17.57 -27.03 9.87
C THR A 7 -16.06 -27.06 9.59
N VAL A 8 -15.49 -28.23 9.29
CA VAL A 8 -14.08 -28.38 8.92
C VAL A 8 -13.77 -27.62 7.62
N MET A 9 -14.58 -27.81 6.56
CA MET A 9 -14.39 -27.08 5.29
C MET A 9 -14.58 -25.56 5.40
N LEU A 10 -15.35 -25.06 6.38
CA LEU A 10 -15.46 -23.62 6.64
C LEU A 10 -14.20 -23.07 7.32
N LYS A 11 -13.61 -23.82 8.26
CA LYS A 11 -12.36 -23.44 8.94
C LYS A 11 -11.17 -23.40 7.99
N GLU A 12 -11.06 -24.36 7.08
CA GLU A 12 -9.99 -24.41 6.07
C GLU A 12 -10.04 -23.22 5.12
N ARG A 13 -11.23 -22.91 4.57
CA ARG A 13 -11.43 -21.73 3.71
C ARG A 13 -11.10 -20.42 4.43
N ARG A 14 -11.49 -20.31 5.70
CA ARG A 14 -11.18 -19.16 6.54
C ARG A 14 -9.67 -19.00 6.74
N SER A 15 -8.97 -20.08 7.12
CA SER A 15 -7.53 -20.06 7.33
C SER A 15 -6.77 -19.68 6.05
N ALA A 16 -7.19 -20.20 4.90
CA ALA A 16 -6.62 -19.83 3.61
C ALA A 16 -6.84 -18.33 3.30
N ALA A 17 -8.04 -17.80 3.56
CA ALA A 17 -8.34 -16.38 3.36
C ALA A 17 -7.52 -15.47 4.29
N GLU A 18 -7.36 -15.85 5.56
CA GLU A 18 -6.53 -15.12 6.54
C GLU A 18 -5.06 -15.10 6.08
N ALA A 19 -4.52 -16.23 5.59
CA ALA A 19 -3.15 -16.30 5.09
C ALA A 19 -2.93 -15.42 3.85
N VAL A 20 -3.89 -15.38 2.91
CA VAL A 20 -3.83 -14.51 1.74
C VAL A 20 -3.90 -13.03 2.14
N ALA A 21 -4.77 -12.68 3.10
CA ALA A 21 -4.88 -11.30 3.59
C ALA A 21 -3.59 -10.83 4.26
N GLU A 22 -2.97 -11.65 5.09
CA GLU A 22 -1.68 -11.33 5.72
C GLU A 22 -0.58 -11.11 4.67
N ALA A 23 -0.47 -12.01 3.68
CA ALA A 23 0.50 -11.87 2.60
C ALA A 23 0.27 -10.60 1.77
N LEU A 24 -0.99 -10.23 1.54
CA LEU A 24 -1.35 -9.01 0.82
C LEU A 24 -0.93 -7.75 1.59
N PHE A 25 -1.23 -7.66 2.88
CA PHE A 25 -0.81 -6.51 3.71
C PHE A 25 0.71 -6.39 3.79
N ALA A 26 1.41 -7.52 3.89
CA ALA A 26 2.87 -7.54 3.85
C ALA A 26 3.41 -7.00 2.51
N ALA A 27 2.81 -7.39 1.39
CA ALA A 27 3.18 -6.90 0.06
C ALA A 27 2.92 -5.40 -0.11
N GLU A 28 1.75 -4.90 0.32
CA GLU A 28 1.42 -3.47 0.31
C GLU A 28 2.45 -2.65 1.11
N LYS A 29 2.77 -3.10 2.33
CA LYS A 29 3.76 -2.45 3.18
C LYS A 29 5.15 -2.44 2.56
N ALA A 30 5.55 -3.54 1.91
CA ALA A 30 6.85 -3.64 1.24
C ALA A 30 6.96 -2.66 0.06
N ILE A 31 5.89 -2.51 -0.73
CA ILE A 31 5.84 -1.55 -1.85
C ILE A 31 5.93 -0.11 -1.32
N ASP A 32 5.17 0.23 -0.29
CA ASP A 32 5.22 1.56 0.32
C ASP A 32 6.60 1.90 0.89
N ALA A 33 7.26 0.93 1.54
CA ALA A 33 8.64 1.08 2.01
C ALA A 33 9.64 1.28 0.85
N ALA A 34 9.50 0.51 -0.23
CA ALA A 34 10.34 0.65 -1.41
C ALA A 34 10.19 2.05 -2.05
N ILE A 35 8.97 2.56 -2.18
CA ILE A 35 8.70 3.92 -2.69
C ILE A 35 9.42 4.95 -1.82
N ALA A 36 9.29 4.87 -0.49
CA ALA A 36 9.92 5.81 0.42
C ALA A 36 11.46 5.81 0.29
N SER A 37 12.07 4.62 0.25
CA SER A 37 13.52 4.49 0.09
C SER A 37 14.02 4.98 -1.28
N THR A 38 13.32 4.65 -2.37
CA THR A 38 13.70 5.12 -3.72
C THR A 38 13.53 6.63 -3.83
N ALA A 39 12.46 7.22 -3.29
CA ALA A 39 12.28 8.67 -3.25
C ALA A 39 13.45 9.36 -2.53
N ALA A 40 13.82 8.88 -1.33
CA ALA A 40 14.96 9.40 -0.59
C ALA A 40 16.26 9.34 -1.40
N LEU A 41 16.51 8.25 -2.12
CA LEU A 41 17.65 8.12 -3.02
C LEU A 41 17.61 9.17 -4.14
N THR A 42 16.47 9.33 -4.82
CA THR A 42 16.35 10.29 -5.94
C THR A 42 16.55 11.73 -5.50
N THR A 43 16.24 12.08 -4.24
CA THR A 43 16.53 13.39 -3.66
C THR A 43 18.00 13.54 -3.27
N LEU A 44 18.59 12.48 -2.69
CA LEU A 44 19.96 12.51 -2.20
C LEU A 44 20.98 12.69 -3.34
N MET A 45 20.78 12.02 -4.48
CA MET A 45 21.72 12.04 -5.60
C MET A 45 22.10 13.45 -6.10
N PRO A 46 21.15 14.31 -6.52
CA PRO A 46 21.49 15.66 -6.97
C PRO A 46 22.05 16.53 -5.84
N ALA A 47 21.52 16.40 -4.61
CA ALA A 47 22.00 17.18 -3.46
C ALA A 47 23.44 16.84 -3.08
N SER A 48 23.80 15.54 -3.03
CA SER A 48 25.17 15.10 -2.79
C SER A 48 26.11 15.53 -3.91
N ARG A 49 25.64 15.49 -5.15
CA ARG A 49 26.41 15.91 -6.32
C ARG A 49 26.70 17.41 -6.30
N GLU A 50 25.71 18.24 -5.94
CA GLU A 50 25.88 19.68 -5.74
C GLU A 50 26.83 20.00 -4.57
N ALA A 51 26.63 19.35 -3.42
CA ALA A 51 27.48 19.54 -2.24
C ALA A 51 28.96 19.20 -2.50
N ALA A 52 29.23 18.29 -3.45
CA ALA A 52 30.57 17.92 -3.88
C ALA A 52 31.14 18.82 -5.01
N ASN A 53 30.43 19.88 -5.43
CA ASN A 53 30.79 20.76 -6.56
C ASN A 53 31.06 19.99 -7.87
N LEU A 54 30.32 18.90 -8.09
CA LEU A 54 30.47 18.06 -9.27
C LEU A 54 29.52 18.52 -10.39
N SER A 55 29.89 18.20 -11.63
CA SER A 55 29.09 18.53 -12.82
C SER A 55 27.67 17.96 -12.76
N VAL A 56 26.67 18.77 -13.14
CA VAL A 56 25.70 18.42 -14.20
C VAL A 56 25.41 16.95 -14.48
N MET A 57 26.36 16.38 -15.21
CA MET A 57 26.22 15.11 -15.89
C MET A 57 26.58 13.92 -14.98
N VAL A 58 27.22 14.17 -13.84
CA VAL A 58 27.63 13.11 -12.92
C VAL A 58 26.41 12.44 -12.34
N GLY A 59 26.27 11.13 -12.61
CA GLY A 59 25.17 10.31 -12.11
C GLY A 59 23.82 10.53 -12.80
N GLN A 60 23.77 11.29 -13.90
CA GLN A 60 22.51 11.61 -14.60
C GLN A 60 21.74 10.35 -15.02
N ASP A 61 22.39 9.40 -15.70
CA ASP A 61 21.72 8.17 -16.17
C ASP A 61 21.24 7.29 -15.01
N ALA A 62 22.00 7.27 -13.91
CA ALA A 62 21.61 6.57 -12.69
C ALA A 62 20.40 7.23 -12.02
N LEU A 63 20.33 8.57 -11.99
CA LEU A 63 19.19 9.31 -11.47
C LEU A 63 17.94 9.03 -12.30
N ILE A 64 18.05 9.05 -13.64
CA ILE A 64 16.95 8.68 -14.53
C ILE A 64 16.48 7.25 -14.27
N SER A 65 17.41 6.30 -14.12
CA SER A 65 17.06 4.91 -13.79
C SER A 65 16.34 4.79 -12.45
N ALA A 66 16.74 5.57 -11.45
CA ALA A 66 16.07 5.60 -10.14
C ALA A 66 14.66 6.21 -10.21
N ILE A 67 14.47 7.25 -11.03
CA ILE A 67 13.16 7.88 -11.27
C ILE A 67 12.23 6.89 -11.99
N GLU A 68 12.71 6.18 -13.02
CA GLU A 68 11.91 5.15 -13.70
C GLU A 68 11.55 3.98 -12.77
N THR A 69 12.47 3.60 -11.87
CA THR A 69 12.19 2.62 -10.82
C THR A 69 11.06 3.10 -9.90
N MET A 70 11.09 4.36 -9.47
CA MET A 70 10.04 4.96 -8.64
C MET A 70 8.69 4.99 -9.37
N ARG A 71 8.68 5.27 -10.67
CA ARG A 71 7.47 5.18 -11.51
C ARG A 71 6.92 3.75 -11.53
N ALA A 72 7.77 2.75 -11.73
CA ALA A 72 7.37 1.35 -11.74
C ALA A 72 6.79 0.90 -10.39
N LEU A 73 7.34 1.37 -9.28
CA LEU A 73 6.79 1.13 -7.94
C LEU A 73 5.40 1.77 -7.76
N GLY A 74 5.17 2.96 -8.32
CA GLY A 74 3.84 3.57 -8.36
C GLY A 74 2.81 2.71 -9.09
N VAL A 75 3.18 2.12 -10.23
CA VAL A 75 2.34 1.16 -10.97
C VAL A 75 2.11 -0.11 -10.15
N ALA A 76 3.16 -0.65 -9.52
CA ALA A 76 3.03 -1.82 -8.65
C ALA A 76 2.04 -1.58 -7.49
N ARG A 77 2.07 -0.38 -6.90
CA ARG A 77 1.13 0.03 -5.85
C ARG A 77 -0.31 0.07 -6.35
N GLN A 78 -0.55 0.57 -7.57
CA GLN A 78 -1.89 0.54 -8.16
C GLN A 78 -2.37 -0.91 -8.36
N ASN A 79 -1.52 -1.77 -8.92
CA ASN A 79 -1.87 -3.17 -9.19
C ASN A 79 -2.16 -3.98 -7.91
N ILE A 80 -1.44 -3.72 -6.81
CA ILE A 80 -1.70 -4.41 -5.54
C ILE A 80 -3.02 -3.94 -4.90
N LEU A 81 -3.38 -2.65 -5.05
CA LEU A 81 -4.67 -2.13 -4.61
C LEU A 81 -5.83 -2.74 -5.39
N GLU A 82 -5.68 -2.93 -6.70
CA GLU A 82 -6.67 -3.63 -7.54
C GLU A 82 -6.79 -5.11 -7.12
N THR A 83 -5.67 -5.75 -6.81
CA THR A 83 -5.65 -7.12 -6.26
C THR A 83 -6.42 -7.19 -4.93
N HIS A 84 -6.22 -6.23 -4.03
CA HIS A 84 -6.98 -6.13 -2.77
C HIS A 84 -8.48 -6.04 -3.00
N GLN A 85 -8.92 -5.17 -3.93
CA GLN A 85 -10.33 -5.01 -4.27
C GLN A 85 -10.90 -6.29 -4.89
N GLY A 86 -10.15 -6.97 -5.75
CA GLY A 86 -10.52 -8.27 -6.33
C GLY A 86 -10.69 -9.35 -5.27
N LEU A 87 -9.77 -9.44 -4.31
CA LEU A 87 -9.84 -10.40 -3.20
C LEU A 87 -11.02 -10.16 -2.27
N SER A 88 -11.43 -8.91 -2.09
CA SER A 88 -12.66 -8.57 -1.35
C SER A 88 -13.90 -9.15 -2.02
N LYS A 89 -13.95 -9.17 -3.36
CA LYS A 89 -15.04 -9.83 -4.11
C LYS A 89 -14.96 -11.35 -4.00
N ALA A 90 -13.77 -11.94 -4.16
CA ALA A 90 -13.58 -13.39 -4.04
C ALA A 90 -13.98 -13.92 -2.65
N GLN A 91 -13.74 -13.13 -1.58
CA GLN A 91 -14.19 -13.45 -0.22
C GLN A 91 -15.73 -13.59 -0.14
N HIS A 92 -16.46 -12.74 -0.86
CA HIS A 92 -17.92 -12.83 -0.95
C HIS A 92 -18.35 -14.12 -1.64
N ASP A 93 -17.70 -14.47 -2.76
CA ASP A 93 -18.04 -15.64 -3.58
C ASP A 93 -17.84 -16.97 -2.83
N ILE A 94 -16.86 -17.06 -1.92
CA ILE A 94 -16.59 -18.28 -1.15
C ILE A 94 -17.42 -18.41 0.15
N GLY A 95 -18.39 -17.51 0.36
CA GLY A 95 -19.30 -17.55 1.51
C GLY A 95 -18.68 -17.06 2.82
N LEU A 96 -17.59 -16.29 2.76
CA LEU A 96 -16.95 -15.65 3.92
C LEU A 96 -17.42 -14.21 4.14
N SER A 97 -18.47 -13.77 3.43
CA SER A 97 -19.10 -12.43 3.54
C SER A 97 -19.45 -12.03 4.98
N ALA A 98 -19.79 -13.01 5.84
CA ALA A 98 -20.18 -12.77 7.24
C ALA A 98 -18.97 -12.62 8.19
N VAL A 99 -17.75 -12.86 7.71
CA VAL A 99 -16.52 -12.78 8.49
C VAL A 99 -15.68 -11.63 7.93
N SER A 100 -15.87 -10.42 8.47
CA SER A 100 -15.04 -9.27 8.11
C SER A 100 -13.62 -9.48 8.64
N PHE A 101 -12.65 -9.67 7.74
CA PHE A 101 -11.23 -9.66 8.06
C PHE A 101 -10.67 -8.28 7.74
N GLY A 102 -10.80 -7.38 8.70
CA GLY A 102 -10.25 -6.03 8.60
C GLY A 102 -10.51 -5.28 9.89
N GLY A 103 -9.43 -4.80 10.52
CA GLY A 103 -9.51 -3.92 11.69
C GLY A 103 -10.48 -2.76 11.44
N GLY A 104 -11.26 -2.45 12.47
CA GLY A 104 -12.46 -1.61 12.42
C GLY A 104 -12.29 -0.31 11.64
N GLY A 105 -13.00 -0.22 10.51
CA GLY A 105 -13.17 1.00 9.74
C GLY A 105 -13.74 0.71 8.37
N LYS A 106 -14.95 1.21 8.08
CA LYS A 106 -15.44 1.29 6.69
C LYS A 106 -14.42 2.11 5.90
N LYS A 107 -13.76 1.47 4.93
CA LYS A 107 -12.93 2.20 3.98
C LYS A 107 -13.82 3.24 3.28
N PRO A 108 -13.40 4.51 3.20
CA PRO A 108 -14.15 5.52 2.47
C PRO A 108 -14.33 5.09 1.01
N PRO A 109 -15.49 5.37 0.37
CA PRO A 109 -15.67 5.11 -1.05
C PRO A 109 -14.56 5.77 -1.88
N PRO A 110 -14.18 5.19 -3.04
CA PRO A 110 -13.09 5.67 -3.89
C PRO A 110 -13.25 7.12 -4.39
N SER A 111 -14.40 7.76 -4.15
CA SER A 111 -14.71 9.14 -4.52
C SER A 111 -14.43 10.20 -3.43
N LEU A 112 -13.86 9.82 -2.28
CA LEU A 112 -13.47 10.82 -1.27
C LEU A 112 -12.16 11.49 -1.64
N ILE A 113 -12.26 12.53 -2.48
CA ILE A 113 -11.28 13.61 -2.54
C ILE A 113 -11.28 14.27 -1.16
N GLY A 114 -10.42 13.78 -0.27
CA GLY A 114 -10.24 14.36 1.05
C GLY A 114 -9.68 15.77 0.90
N SER A 115 -10.48 16.79 1.17
CA SER A 115 -9.98 18.14 1.31
C SER A 115 -9.36 18.31 2.70
N LEU A 116 -8.11 18.76 2.75
CA LEU A 116 -7.50 19.19 3.99
C LEU A 116 -8.18 20.51 4.40
N ARG A 117 -8.92 20.47 5.51
CA ARG A 117 -9.44 21.68 6.15
C ARG A 117 -8.48 22.07 7.27
N ALA A 118 -7.78 23.19 7.08
CA ALA A 118 -7.01 23.79 8.17
C ALA A 118 -7.96 24.21 9.30
N VAL A 119 -7.72 23.71 10.51
CA VAL A 119 -8.40 24.17 11.72
C VAL A 119 -7.56 25.32 12.27
N PRO A 120 -8.09 26.55 12.38
CA PRO A 120 -7.36 27.64 12.99
C PRO A 120 -7.17 27.33 14.48
N THR A 121 -5.92 27.22 14.91
CA THR A 121 -5.57 27.16 16.33
C THR A 121 -5.74 28.55 16.91
N THR A 122 -6.81 28.79 17.67
CA THR A 122 -6.85 29.91 18.60
C THR A 122 -5.84 29.64 19.71
N ARG A 123 -4.62 30.14 19.55
CA ARG A 123 -3.75 30.41 20.68
C ARG A 123 -4.24 31.73 21.27
N GLU A 124 -5.04 31.65 22.33
CA GLU A 124 -5.13 32.74 23.30
C GLU A 124 -3.74 32.93 23.89
N VAL A 125 -3.10 34.02 23.50
CA VAL A 125 -1.95 34.58 24.21
C VAL A 125 -2.51 35.31 25.43
N ALA A 126 -2.28 34.71 26.61
CA ALA A 126 -2.36 35.39 27.89
C ALA A 126 -1.16 36.33 28.07
#